data_AF-A0A1H9T140-F1
#
_entry.id   AF-A0A1H9T140-F1
#
_cell.length_a   1.000
_cell.length_b   1.000
_cell.length_c   1.000
_cell.angle_alpha   90.00
_cell.angle_beta   90.00
_cell.angle_gamma   90.00
#
_symmetry.space_group_name_H-M   'P 1'
#
loop_
_entity.id
_entity.type
_entity.pdbx_description
1 polymer ?
#
loop_
_entity_poly.entity_id
_entity_poly.type
_entity_poly.pdbx_seq_one_letter_code
_entity_poly.pdbx_strand_id
1 'polypeptide(L)'
;MKTNILTSESFSRGRKNYYLDYKQARNRSNYISLTLSEAQLGSGFVRQSIPVFEEDFEVFIGSLCSLLAAVAHFGKKYESVQDMWASRQSSFGEMGSGIKGMEERERPREKMLERGSAMMTDTELLAMLIGSGTPNESAIDLAHRILQSVEWRLGGLAALDFPGLCRFAGMGIAKSSSIMAAMELGRRLGSL
;
A
#
# COMPACT_ATOMS: atom_id res chain seq x y z
N MET A 1 4.37 33.80 20.78
CA MET A 1 3.47 33.71 19.61
C MET A 1 2.85 32.31 19.63
N LYS A 2 1.63 32.12 20.16
CA LYS A 2 1.05 30.78 20.31
C LYS A 2 0.33 30.40 19.02
N THR A 3 0.99 29.60 18.17
CA THR A 3 0.32 28.87 17.09
C THR A 3 -0.59 27.83 17.74
N ASN A 4 -1.84 27.73 17.27
CA ASN A 4 -2.80 26.82 17.86
C ASN A 4 -2.49 25.41 17.35
N ILE A 5 -2.12 24.51 18.27
CA ILE A 5 -1.94 23.08 17.96
C ILE A 5 -3.33 22.46 18.04
N LEU A 6 -3.83 21.96 16.91
CA LEU A 6 -5.13 21.30 16.81
C LEU A 6 -5.04 19.85 17.26
N THR A 7 -3.97 19.15 16.85
CA THR A 7 -3.63 17.82 17.35
C THR A 7 -2.11 17.61 17.22
N SER A 8 -1.55 16.68 18.00
CA SER A 8 -0.11 16.44 18.07
C SER A 8 0.18 14.99 18.42
N GLU A 9 1.17 14.42 17.75
CA GLU A 9 1.83 13.15 18.11
C GLU A 9 3.30 13.43 18.40
N SER A 10 3.90 12.70 19.36
CA SER A 10 5.31 12.88 19.68
C SER A 10 5.99 11.62 20.20
N PHE A 11 7.29 11.52 19.97
CA PHE A 11 8.12 10.46 20.54
C PHE A 11 9.56 10.94 20.78
N SER A 12 10.27 10.25 21.67
CA SER A 12 11.64 10.58 22.04
C SER A 12 12.59 9.42 21.76
N ARG A 13 13.80 9.73 21.30
CA ARG A 13 14.89 8.76 21.13
C ARG A 13 16.21 9.38 21.57
N GLY A 14 16.67 9.01 22.77
CA GLY A 14 17.87 9.58 23.38
C GLY A 14 17.71 11.08 23.64
N ARG A 15 18.61 11.90 23.11
CA ARG A 15 18.57 13.37 23.22
C ARG A 15 17.62 14.05 22.23
N LYS A 16 16.94 13.27 21.37
CA LYS A 16 16.07 13.78 20.30
C LYS A 16 14.61 13.61 20.68
N ASN A 17 13.82 14.66 20.49
CA ASN A 17 12.37 14.62 20.61
C ASN A 17 11.76 15.01 19.28
N TYR A 18 10.81 14.22 18.79
CA TYR A 18 10.12 14.40 17.52
C TYR A 18 8.68 14.76 17.79
N TYR A 19 8.15 15.74 17.05
CA TYR A 19 6.76 16.18 17.11
C TYR A 19 6.16 16.20 15.70
N LEU A 20 4.95 15.68 15.58
CA LEU A 20 4.13 15.68 14.38
C LEU A 20 2.85 16.42 14.73
N ASP A 21 2.82 17.72 14.43
CA ASP A 21 1.73 18.58 14.86
C ASP A 21 0.85 18.98 13.68
N TYR A 22 -0.47 18.99 13.87
CA TYR A 22 -1.40 19.71 13.00
C TYR A 22 -1.75 21.05 13.66
N LYS A 23 -1.48 22.15 12.96
CA LYS A 23 -1.55 23.51 13.49
C LYS A 23 -2.40 24.41 12.59
N GLN A 24 -2.93 25.47 13.19
CA GLN A 24 -3.57 26.55 12.45
C GLN A 24 -2.70 27.82 12.51
N ALA A 25 -2.40 28.36 11.33
CA ALA A 25 -1.68 29.63 11.19
C ALA A 25 -2.61 30.84 11.44
N ARG A 26 -2.03 32.04 11.54
CA ARG A 26 -2.80 33.27 11.82
C ARG A 26 -3.82 33.61 10.74
N ASN A 27 -3.52 33.25 9.50
CA ASN A 27 -4.40 33.43 8.34
C ASN A 27 -5.49 32.33 8.24
N ARG A 28 -5.66 31.50 9.28
CA ARG A 28 -6.57 30.35 9.34
C ARG A 28 -6.22 29.15 8.44
N SER A 29 -5.16 29.23 7.65
CA SER A 29 -4.66 28.06 6.91
C SER A 29 -4.16 27.01 7.89
N ASN A 30 -4.48 25.75 7.62
CA ASN A 30 -3.97 24.64 8.43
C ASN A 30 -2.71 24.06 7.79
N TYR A 31 -1.86 23.49 8.62
CA TYR A 31 -0.58 22.94 8.19
C TYR A 31 -0.11 21.85 9.15
N ILE A 32 0.63 20.88 8.64
CA ILE A 32 1.37 19.93 9.47
C ILE A 32 2.79 20.45 9.72
N SER A 33 3.37 20.08 10.85
CA SER A 33 4.70 20.51 11.28
C SER A 33 5.47 19.32 11.82
N LEU A 34 6.52 18.94 11.11
CA LEU A 34 7.49 17.93 11.54
C LEU A 34 8.63 18.63 12.28
N THR A 35 8.71 18.45 13.60
CA THR A 35 9.68 19.14 14.44
C THR A 35 10.63 18.17 15.13
N LEU A 36 11.93 18.43 15.03
CA LEU A 36 12.99 17.78 15.78
C LEU A 36 13.54 18.75 16.83
N SER A 37 13.58 18.32 18.10
CA SER A 37 14.14 19.05 19.23
C SER A 37 15.26 18.24 19.88
N GLU A 38 16.51 18.63 19.68
CA GLU A 38 17.70 17.95 20.19
C GLU A 38 18.29 18.66 21.42
N ALA A 39 18.53 17.92 22.50
CA ALA A 39 19.21 18.44 23.69
C ALA A 39 20.71 18.62 23.41
N GLN A 40 21.21 19.83 23.68
CA GLN A 40 22.64 20.15 23.56
C GLN A 40 23.42 19.69 24.80
N LEU A 41 24.75 19.60 24.68
CA LEU A 41 25.66 19.43 25.82
C LEU A 41 25.62 20.71 26.66
N GLY A 42 24.66 20.80 27.59
CA GLY A 42 24.34 21.98 28.40
C GLY A 42 22.83 22.10 28.68
N SER A 43 22.38 23.24 29.21
CA SER A 43 20.96 23.53 29.41
C SER A 43 20.36 24.22 28.17
N GLY A 44 20.03 23.44 27.13
CA GLY A 44 19.46 24.00 25.90
C GLY A 44 18.96 22.96 24.90
N PHE A 45 18.09 23.39 23.99
CA PHE A 45 17.55 22.57 22.91
C PHE A 45 17.67 23.30 21.57
N VAL A 46 18.10 22.59 20.53
CA VAL A 46 18.01 23.06 19.13
C VAL A 46 16.76 22.48 18.52
N ARG A 47 15.92 23.35 17.94
CA ARG A 47 14.68 22.96 17.26
C ARG A 47 14.75 23.26 15.77
N GLN A 48 14.40 22.27 14.97
CA GLN A 48 14.22 22.39 13.52
C GLN A 48 12.81 21.93 13.18
N SER A 49 12.12 22.68 12.32
CA SER A 49 10.73 22.39 11.97
C SER A 49 10.49 22.59 10.49
N ILE A 50 9.78 21.65 9.88
CA ILE A 50 9.36 21.72 8.48
C ILE A 50 7.84 21.85 8.47
N PRO A 51 7.29 23.04 8.15
CA PRO A 51 5.86 23.21 7.92
C PRO A 51 5.49 22.73 6.51
N VAL A 52 4.32 22.10 6.38
CA VAL A 52 3.69 21.75 5.10
C VAL A 52 2.25 22.21 5.18
N PHE A 53 1.81 23.07 4.27
CA PHE A 53 0.46 23.63 4.27
C PHE A 53 -0.54 22.70 3.57
N GLU A 54 -1.82 22.87 3.89
CA GLU A 54 -2.90 22.02 3.37
C GLU A 54 -2.98 21.93 1.84
N GLU A 55 -2.60 23.00 1.14
CA GLU A 55 -2.51 23.04 -0.32
C GLU A 55 -1.47 22.07 -0.91
N ASP A 56 -0.44 21.71 -0.14
CA ASP A 56 0.64 20.81 -0.55
C ASP A 56 0.46 19.37 -0.05
N PHE A 57 -0.60 19.07 0.70
CA PHE A 57 -0.77 17.77 1.37
C PHE A 57 -0.77 16.60 0.40
N GLU A 58 -1.48 16.72 -0.72
CA GLU A 58 -1.58 15.63 -1.70
C GLU A 58 -0.19 15.23 -2.23
N VAL A 59 0.60 16.22 -2.69
CA VAL A 59 1.94 16.00 -3.24
C VAL A 59 2.91 15.55 -2.15
N PHE A 60 2.83 16.13 -0.95
CA PHE A 60 3.67 15.78 0.18
C PHE A 60 3.46 14.33 0.63
N ILE A 61 2.20 13.91 0.82
CA ILE A 61 1.84 12.55 1.21
C ILE A 61 2.26 11.57 0.12
N GLY A 62 1.97 11.86 -1.15
CA GLY A 62 2.38 11.01 -2.27
C GLY A 62 3.90 10.82 -2.32
N SER A 63 4.66 11.90 -2.14
CA SER A 63 6.14 11.86 -2.13
C SER A 63 6.69 11.11 -0.92
N LEU A 64 6.12 11.33 0.27
CA LEU A 64 6.53 10.63 1.49
C LEU A 64 6.25 9.13 1.40
N CYS A 65 5.08 8.73 0.90
CA CYS A 65 4.73 7.33 0.66
C CYS A 65 5.69 6.68 -0.35
N SER A 66 5.97 7.36 -1.47
CA SER A 66 6.92 6.90 -2.49
C SER A 66 8.33 6.71 -1.90
N LEU A 67 8.80 7.68 -1.11
CA LEU A 67 10.10 7.60 -0.43
C LEU A 67 10.15 6.44 0.56
N LEU A 68 9.13 6.29 1.42
CA LEU A 68 9.10 5.22 2.42
C LEU A 68 9.03 3.83 1.77
N ALA A 69 8.33 3.69 0.64
CA ALA A 69 8.38 2.49 -0.17
C ALA A 69 9.80 2.23 -0.68
N ALA A 70 10.44 3.24 -1.29
CA ALA A 70 11.83 3.10 -1.75
C ALA A 70 12.78 2.72 -0.61
N VAL A 71 12.65 3.33 0.58
CA VAL A 71 13.45 3.02 1.77
C VAL A 71 13.19 1.61 2.30
N ALA A 72 11.95 1.15 2.32
CA ALA A 72 11.61 -0.22 2.73
C ALA A 72 12.21 -1.29 1.80
N HIS A 73 12.62 -0.90 0.60
CA HIS A 73 13.32 -1.73 -0.39
C HIS A 73 14.80 -1.34 -0.57
N PHE A 74 15.29 -0.30 0.10
CA PHE A 74 16.65 0.20 -0.02
C PHE A 74 17.63 -0.75 0.67
N GLY A 75 18.63 -1.23 -0.07
CA GLY A 75 19.61 -2.21 0.44
C GLY A 75 19.08 -3.65 0.52
N LYS A 76 17.80 -3.90 0.18
CA LYS A 76 17.41 -5.25 -0.22
C LYS A 76 18.15 -5.53 -1.53
N LYS A 77 18.92 -6.62 -1.55
CA LYS A 77 19.54 -7.11 -2.78
C LYS A 77 18.42 -7.12 -3.84
N TYR A 78 18.66 -6.50 -4.99
CA TYR A 78 17.77 -6.70 -6.12
C TYR A 78 17.79 -8.19 -6.38
N GLU A 79 16.77 -8.91 -5.92
CA GLU A 79 16.53 -10.26 -6.39
C GLU A 79 16.11 -10.06 -7.83
N SER A 80 17.09 -10.23 -8.72
CA SER A 80 16.81 -10.16 -10.14
C SER A 80 15.75 -11.19 -10.48
N VAL A 81 15.06 -10.98 -11.61
CA VAL A 81 14.15 -12.00 -12.13
C VAL A 81 14.87 -13.36 -12.19
N GLN A 82 16.18 -13.37 -12.44
CA GLN A 82 17.02 -14.58 -12.40
C GLN A 82 17.22 -15.14 -10.98
N ASP A 83 17.43 -14.32 -9.94
CA ASP A 83 17.52 -14.77 -8.54
C ASP A 83 16.17 -15.29 -8.00
N MET A 84 15.08 -14.63 -8.40
CA MET A 84 13.69 -15.06 -8.12
C MET A 84 13.33 -16.33 -8.89
N TRP A 85 13.85 -16.50 -10.11
CA TRP A 85 13.65 -17.71 -10.92
C TRP A 85 14.54 -18.86 -10.47
N ALA A 86 15.76 -18.62 -9.98
CA ALA A 86 16.63 -19.63 -9.41
C ALA A 86 16.07 -20.18 -8.07
N SER A 87 15.41 -19.33 -7.28
CA SER A 87 14.67 -19.75 -6.08
C SER A 87 13.30 -20.36 -6.41
N ARG A 88 12.63 -19.94 -7.51
CA ARG A 88 11.35 -20.52 -7.99
C ARG A 88 11.47 -21.79 -8.84
N GLN A 89 12.61 -22.09 -9.45
CA GLN A 89 12.82 -23.34 -10.21
C GLN A 89 12.68 -24.59 -9.32
N SER A 90 12.76 -24.44 -7.99
CA SER A 90 12.45 -25.52 -7.06
C SER A 90 10.96 -25.69 -6.78
N SER A 91 10.04 -24.82 -7.24
CA SER A 91 8.63 -24.95 -6.88
C SER A 91 7.59 -24.62 -7.95
N PHE A 92 7.81 -23.72 -8.91
CA PHE A 92 6.80 -23.48 -9.96
C PHE A 92 7.44 -23.00 -11.27
N GLY A 93 7.16 -23.75 -12.34
CA GLY A 93 7.73 -23.60 -13.68
C GLY A 93 7.32 -22.32 -14.43
N GLU A 94 8.09 -22.05 -15.48
CA GLU A 94 8.08 -20.88 -16.37
C GLU A 94 6.68 -20.41 -16.83
N MET A 95 6.37 -19.13 -16.66
CA MET A 95 5.34 -18.46 -17.47
C MET A 95 5.77 -17.02 -17.78
N GLY A 96 5.78 -16.69 -19.08
CA GLY A 96 6.26 -15.44 -19.62
C GLY A 96 5.35 -14.24 -19.30
N SER A 97 5.98 -13.06 -19.20
CA SER A 97 5.43 -11.69 -19.25
C SER A 97 3.89 -11.55 -19.22
N GLY A 98 3.33 -11.62 -18.01
CA GLY A 98 1.95 -11.25 -17.70
C GLY A 98 0.86 -12.20 -18.23
N ILE A 99 -0.40 -11.88 -17.93
CA ILE A 99 -1.56 -12.73 -18.27
C ILE A 99 -1.64 -13.06 -19.77
N LYS A 100 -1.13 -12.18 -20.65
CA LYS A 100 -1.08 -12.42 -22.10
C LYS A 100 -0.11 -13.54 -22.50
N GLY A 101 0.94 -13.76 -21.71
CA GLY A 101 1.90 -14.85 -21.91
C GLY A 101 1.43 -16.20 -21.40
N MET A 102 0.28 -16.26 -20.72
CA MET A 102 -0.35 -17.52 -20.30
C MET A 102 -1.02 -18.21 -21.49
N GLU A 103 -1.08 -19.55 -21.44
CA GLU A 103 -1.97 -20.31 -22.32
C GLU A 103 -3.38 -19.77 -22.20
N GLU A 104 -4.09 -19.64 -23.33
CA GLU A 104 -5.38 -18.97 -23.39
C GLU A 104 -6.40 -19.55 -22.40
N ARG A 105 -6.39 -20.88 -22.21
CA ARG A 105 -7.28 -21.59 -21.28
C ARG A 105 -6.94 -21.37 -19.80
N GLU A 106 -5.73 -20.91 -19.49
CA GLU A 106 -5.27 -20.63 -18.13
C GLU A 106 -5.37 -19.14 -17.78
N ARG A 107 -5.77 -18.29 -18.75
CA ARG A 107 -6.08 -16.89 -18.47
C ARG A 107 -7.36 -16.80 -17.63
N PRO A 108 -7.43 -15.95 -16.58
CA PRO A 108 -8.53 -16.01 -15.62
C PRO A 108 -9.93 -15.83 -16.20
N ARG A 109 -10.11 -14.95 -17.20
CA ARG A 109 -11.44 -14.69 -17.77
C ARG A 109 -11.90 -15.87 -18.63
N GLU A 110 -10.99 -16.39 -19.43
CA GLU A 110 -11.19 -17.52 -20.33
C GLU A 110 -11.42 -18.80 -19.52
N LYS A 111 -10.59 -19.07 -18.50
CA LYS A 111 -10.75 -20.18 -17.55
C LYS A 111 -12.10 -20.12 -16.83
N MET A 112 -12.52 -18.94 -16.36
CA MET A 112 -13.83 -18.74 -15.73
C MET A 112 -14.99 -19.11 -16.67
N LEU A 113 -14.90 -18.71 -17.95
CA LEU A 113 -15.94 -19.01 -18.94
C LEU A 113 -15.97 -20.50 -19.34
N GLU A 114 -14.80 -21.14 -19.42
CA GLU A 114 -14.69 -22.55 -19.83
C GLU A 114 -14.99 -23.52 -18.68
N ARG A 115 -14.47 -23.24 -17.48
CA ARG A 115 -14.47 -24.18 -16.33
C ARG A 115 -15.35 -23.74 -15.16
N GLY A 116 -15.86 -22.51 -15.18
CA GLY A 116 -16.73 -21.95 -14.14
C GLY A 116 -15.97 -21.46 -12.90
N SER A 117 -16.71 -20.73 -12.04
CA SER A 117 -16.15 -20.08 -10.84
C SER A 117 -15.61 -21.06 -9.79
N ALA A 118 -16.14 -22.29 -9.74
CA ALA A 118 -15.69 -23.31 -8.80
C ALA A 118 -14.24 -23.80 -9.04
N MET A 119 -13.70 -23.57 -10.25
CA MET A 119 -12.34 -23.96 -10.63
C MET A 119 -11.33 -22.81 -10.49
N MET A 120 -11.77 -21.67 -9.96
CA MET A 120 -10.95 -20.48 -9.80
C MET A 120 -10.35 -20.44 -8.39
N THR A 121 -9.08 -20.07 -8.31
CA THR A 121 -8.42 -19.75 -7.04
C THR A 121 -8.80 -18.34 -6.58
N ASP A 122 -8.69 -18.08 -5.27
CA ASP A 122 -8.92 -16.74 -4.71
C ASP A 122 -8.03 -15.67 -5.38
N THR A 123 -6.78 -16.03 -5.72
CA THR A 123 -5.85 -15.17 -6.45
C THR A 123 -6.39 -14.79 -7.82
N GLU A 124 -6.90 -15.77 -8.59
CA GLU A 124 -7.44 -15.52 -9.92
C GLU A 124 -8.73 -14.69 -9.86
N LEU A 125 -9.61 -14.99 -8.90
CA LEU A 125 -10.83 -14.22 -8.66
C LEU A 125 -10.51 -12.76 -8.31
N LEU A 126 -9.54 -12.55 -7.42
CA LEU A 126 -9.11 -11.21 -7.04
C LEU A 126 -8.42 -10.48 -8.20
N ALA A 127 -7.58 -11.18 -8.98
CA ALA A 127 -6.93 -10.62 -10.16
C ALA A 127 -7.94 -10.15 -11.22
N MET A 128 -9.05 -10.88 -11.37
CA MET A 128 -10.15 -10.45 -12.25
C MET A 128 -10.81 -9.16 -11.78
N LEU A 129 -11.01 -8.99 -10.46
CA LEU A 129 -11.56 -7.74 -9.89
C LEU A 129 -10.58 -6.57 -10.03
N ILE A 130 -9.28 -6.82 -9.89
CA ILE A 130 -8.22 -5.83 -10.13
C ILE A 130 -8.20 -5.41 -11.60
N GLY A 131 -8.51 -6.33 -12.51
CA GLY A 131 -8.67 -6.10 -13.95
C GLY A 131 -7.36 -5.98 -14.71
N SER A 132 -6.47 -5.08 -14.28
CA SER A 132 -5.16 -4.87 -14.89
C SER A 132 -4.07 -4.65 -13.84
N GLY A 133 -2.87 -5.12 -14.14
CA GLY A 133 -1.68 -4.91 -13.32
C GLY A 133 -1.12 -3.49 -13.43
N THR A 134 0.15 -3.35 -13.04
CA THR A 134 0.97 -2.17 -13.32
C THR A 134 1.91 -2.46 -14.49
N PRO A 135 2.70 -1.50 -15.00
CA PRO A 135 3.70 -1.79 -16.02
C PRO A 135 4.71 -2.88 -15.62
N ASN A 136 4.93 -3.09 -14.31
CA ASN A 136 5.97 -3.97 -13.78
C ASN A 136 5.42 -5.19 -13.01
N GLU A 137 4.11 -5.30 -12.81
CA GLU A 137 3.48 -6.34 -11.98
C GLU A 137 2.15 -6.75 -12.61
N SER A 138 1.90 -8.05 -12.83
CA SER A 138 0.61 -8.49 -13.39
C SER A 138 -0.52 -8.37 -12.36
N ALA A 139 -1.78 -8.41 -12.81
CA ALA A 139 -2.91 -8.41 -11.87
C ALA A 139 -2.93 -9.66 -10.97
N ILE A 140 -2.39 -10.80 -11.46
CA ILE A 140 -2.27 -12.04 -10.68
C ILE A 140 -1.20 -11.88 -9.60
N ASP A 141 -0.04 -11.31 -9.93
CA ASP A 141 1.02 -11.06 -8.96
C ASP A 141 0.56 -10.07 -7.88
N LEU A 142 -0.13 -9.00 -8.28
CA LEU A 142 -0.70 -8.02 -7.37
C LEU A 142 -1.75 -8.65 -6.44
N ALA A 143 -2.67 -9.47 -6.98
CA ALA A 143 -3.65 -10.22 -6.19
C ALA A 143 -2.98 -11.15 -5.17
N HIS A 144 -1.97 -11.89 -5.62
CA HIS A 144 -1.20 -12.80 -4.78
C HIS A 144 -0.56 -12.05 -3.61
N ARG A 145 0.07 -10.89 -3.87
CA ARG A 145 0.70 -10.06 -2.83
C ARG A 145 -0.31 -9.48 -1.84
N ILE A 146 -1.49 -9.08 -2.31
CA ILE A 146 -2.58 -8.62 -1.45
C ILE A 146 -3.05 -9.75 -0.53
N LEU A 147 -3.34 -10.94 -1.07
CA LEU A 147 -3.78 -12.10 -0.29
C LEU A 147 -2.72 -12.56 0.70
N GLN A 148 -1.45 -12.57 0.29
CA GLN A 148 -0.34 -12.89 1.18
C GLN A 148 -0.27 -11.93 2.38
N SER A 149 -0.58 -10.64 2.20
CA SER A 149 -0.58 -9.66 3.29
C SER A 149 -1.67 -9.88 4.35
N VAL A 150 -2.66 -10.71 4.04
CA VAL A 150 -3.77 -11.10 4.92
C VAL A 150 -3.75 -12.60 5.21
N GLU A 151 -2.57 -13.22 5.09
CA GLU A 151 -2.33 -14.65 5.36
C GLU A 151 -3.26 -15.57 4.57
N TRP A 152 -3.63 -15.18 3.35
CA TRP A 152 -4.54 -15.93 2.49
C TRP A 152 -5.97 -16.08 3.04
N ARG A 153 -6.34 -15.23 4.00
CA ARG A 153 -7.67 -15.26 4.62
C ARG A 153 -8.56 -14.18 3.99
N LEU A 154 -9.63 -14.60 3.33
CA LEU A 154 -10.63 -13.69 2.75
C LEU A 154 -11.27 -12.76 3.80
N GLY A 155 -11.41 -13.22 5.06
CA GLY A 155 -11.85 -12.36 6.15
C GLY A 155 -10.89 -11.19 6.44
N GLY A 156 -9.57 -11.40 6.27
CA GLY A 156 -8.59 -10.34 6.38
C GLY A 156 -8.63 -9.38 5.19
N LEU A 157 -8.87 -9.89 3.98
CA LEU A 157 -9.09 -9.06 2.79
C LEU A 157 -10.33 -8.15 2.97
N ALA A 158 -11.43 -8.71 3.48
CA ALA A 158 -12.67 -7.96 3.74
C ALA A 158 -12.52 -6.90 4.84
N ALA A 159 -11.52 -7.03 5.72
CA ALA A 159 -11.21 -6.05 6.75
C ALA A 159 -10.32 -4.90 6.27
N LEU A 160 -9.74 -4.99 5.05
CA LEU A 160 -8.96 -3.89 4.49
C LEU A 160 -9.88 -2.74 4.08
N ASP A 161 -9.62 -1.56 4.63
CA ASP A 161 -10.24 -0.32 4.23
C ASP A 161 -9.54 0.29 3.00
N PHE A 162 -10.05 1.44 2.54
CA PHE A 162 -9.51 2.12 1.36
C PHE A 162 -7.99 2.40 1.48
N PRO A 163 -7.48 2.99 2.58
CA PRO A 163 -6.03 3.10 2.81
C PRO A 163 -5.29 1.76 2.80
N GLY A 164 -5.87 0.73 3.42
CA GLY A 164 -5.30 -0.62 3.47
C GLY A 164 -5.11 -1.26 2.09
N LEU A 165 -6.00 -0.98 1.14
CA LEU A 165 -5.87 -1.40 -0.26
C LEU A 165 -4.96 -0.48 -1.07
N CYS A 166 -5.01 0.84 -0.84
CA CYS A 166 -4.19 1.80 -1.59
C CYS A 166 -2.70 1.73 -1.28
N ARG A 167 -2.27 1.05 -0.21
CA ARG A 167 -0.85 0.79 0.05
C ARG A 167 -0.19 -0.08 -1.03
N PHE A 168 -0.96 -0.80 -1.84
CA PHE A 168 -0.44 -1.62 -2.92
C PHE A 168 -0.34 -0.79 -4.21
N ALA A 169 0.86 -0.72 -4.80
CA ALA A 169 1.06 -0.03 -6.07
C ALA A 169 0.06 -0.52 -7.13
N GLY A 170 -0.61 0.42 -7.81
CA GLY A 170 -1.64 0.11 -8.79
C GLY A 170 -3.05 -0.04 -8.23
N MET A 171 -3.28 0.10 -6.92
CA MET A 171 -4.60 0.08 -6.27
C MET A 171 -5.12 1.50 -6.00
N GLY A 172 -5.69 2.13 -7.02
CA GLY A 172 -6.40 3.42 -6.88
C GLY A 172 -7.89 3.26 -6.54
N ILE A 173 -8.62 4.38 -6.46
CA ILE A 173 -10.05 4.45 -6.12
C ILE A 173 -10.89 3.39 -6.82
N ALA A 174 -10.77 3.26 -8.14
CA ALA A 174 -11.60 2.34 -8.93
C ALA A 174 -11.41 0.86 -8.56
N LYS A 175 -10.16 0.42 -8.35
CA LYS A 175 -9.86 -0.98 -8.04
C LYS A 175 -10.15 -1.30 -6.57
N SER A 176 -9.80 -0.37 -5.68
CA SER A 176 -10.08 -0.52 -4.25
C SER A 176 -11.59 -0.57 -3.98
N SER A 177 -12.37 0.33 -4.59
CA SER A 177 -13.84 0.33 -4.43
C SER A 177 -14.49 -0.93 -4.99
N SER A 178 -13.98 -1.46 -6.11
CA SER A 178 -14.47 -2.73 -6.70
C SER A 178 -14.27 -3.91 -5.75
N ILE A 179 -13.09 -4.03 -5.12
CA ILE A 179 -12.82 -5.09 -4.14
C ILE A 179 -13.71 -4.92 -2.91
N MET A 180 -13.79 -3.71 -2.35
CA MET A 180 -14.62 -3.43 -1.17
C MET A 180 -16.09 -3.78 -1.45
N ALA A 181 -16.61 -3.41 -2.61
CA ALA A 181 -17.97 -3.75 -3.02
C ALA A 181 -18.17 -5.27 -3.16
N ALA A 182 -17.21 -5.98 -3.77
CA ALA A 182 -17.27 -7.44 -3.91
C ALA A 182 -17.27 -8.15 -2.54
N MET A 183 -16.42 -7.72 -1.61
CA MET A 183 -16.36 -8.29 -0.25
C MET A 183 -17.66 -8.03 0.52
N GLU A 184 -18.23 -6.83 0.41
CA GLU A 184 -19.51 -6.50 1.04
C GLU A 184 -20.68 -7.31 0.47
N LEU A 185 -20.71 -7.54 -0.85
CA LEU A 185 -21.70 -8.43 -1.47
C LEU A 185 -21.57 -9.87 -0.95
N GLY A 186 -20.34 -10.39 -0.89
CA GLY A 186 -20.08 -11.72 -0.33
C GLY A 186 -20.53 -11.85 1.13
N ARG A 187 -20.26 -10.83 1.95
CA ARG A 187 -20.70 -10.76 3.34
C ARG A 187 -22.23 -10.80 3.47
N ARG A 188 -22.95 -10.06 2.63
CA ARG A 188 -24.43 -10.07 2.61
C ARG A 188 -24.99 -11.43 2.21
N LEU A 189 -24.41 -12.06 1.17
CA LEU A 189 -24.83 -13.38 0.71
C LEU A 189 -24.62 -14.46 1.78
N GLY A 190 -23.51 -14.41 2.52
CA GLY A 190 -23.24 -15.34 3.63
C GLY A 190 -24.10 -15.11 4.88
N SER A 191 -24.86 -14.02 4.93
CA SER A 191 -25.82 -13.71 6.01
C SER A 191 -27.28 -13.99 5.64
N LEU A 192 -27.55 -14.47 4.41
CA LEU A 192 -28.85 -14.96 3.98
C LEU A 192 -29.07 -16.40 4.44
#